data_AF-A0A0A1VRC6-F1
#
_entry.id   AF-A0A0A1VRC6-F1
#
_cell.length_a   1.000
_cell.length_b   1.000
_cell.length_c   1.000
_cell.angle_alpha   90.00
_cell.angle_beta   90.00
_cell.angle_gamma   90.00
#
_symmetry.space_group_name_H-M   'P 1'
#
loop_
_entity.id
_entity.type
_entity.pdbx_description
1 polymer ?
#
loop_
_entity_poly.entity_id
_entity_poly.type
_entity_poly.pdbx_seq_one_letter_code
_entity_poly.pdbx_strand_id
1 'polypeptide(L)' 'MFLVIAGFLWFAVAVIGESTGIPLGFKLFQRLWLPLFNPAISILIAGAILSWAINKIQERFSPK' A
#
# COMPACT_ATOMS: atom_id res chain seq x y z
N MET A 1 4.53 -1.57 5.68
CA MET A 1 3.48 -2.41 6.31
C MET A 1 2.55 -1.58 7.19
N PHE A 2 3.05 -0.95 8.27
CA PHE A 2 2.23 -0.19 9.22
C PHE A 2 1.34 0.91 8.61
N LEU A 3 1.87 1.65 7.63
CA LEU A 3 1.14 2.76 6.99
C LEU A 3 -0.08 2.27 6.17
N VAL A 4 0.07 1.13 5.48
CA VAL A 4 -1.01 0.52 4.70
C VAL A 4 -2.12 0.00 5.61
N ILE A 5 -1.74 -0.68 6.70
CA ILE A 5 -2.69 -1.25 7.68
C ILE A 5 -3.42 -0.13 8.44
N ALA A 6 -2.68 0.89 8.91
CA ALA A 6 -3.27 2.05 9.56
C ALA A 6 -4.21 2.83 8.61
N GLY A 7 -3.81 2.97 7.34
CA GLY A 7 -4.66 3.51 6.28
C GLY A 7 -5.94 2.71 6.07
N PHE A 8 -5.85 1.38 6.08
CA PHE A 8 -7.00 0.50 5.93
C PHE A 8 -7.98 0.62 7.11
N LEU A 9 -7.48 0.69 8.35
CA LEU A 9 -8.32 0.91 9.53
C LEU A 9 -8.99 2.29 9.50
N TRP A 10 -8.25 3.33 9.11
CA TRP A 10 -8.81 4.66 8.91
C TRP A 10 -9.89 4.64 7.82
N PHE A 11 -9.64 3.97 6.70
CA PHE A 11 -10.59 3.84 5.60
C PHE A 11 -11.90 3.18 6.05
N ALA A 12 -11.81 2.07 6.81
CA ALA A 12 -12.98 1.38 7.33
C ALA A 12 -13.84 2.30 8.21
N VAL A 13 -13.22 3.07 9.10
CA VAL A 13 -13.91 4.07 9.94
C VAL A 13 -14.49 5.21 9.10
N ALA A 14 -13.75 5.69 8.10
CA ALA A 14 -14.18 6.80 7.24
C ALA A 14 -15.37 6.42 6.34
N VAL A 15 -15.42 5.18 5.83
CA VAL A 15 -16.56 4.67 5.04
C VAL A 15 -17.82 4.57 5.89
N ILE A 16 -17.70 4.08 7.13
CA ILE A 16 -18.83 4.02 8.07
C ILE A 16 -19.30 5.45 8.39
N GLY A 17 -18.38 6.38 8.62
CA GLY A 17 -18.69 7.80 8.82
C GLY A 17 -19.47 8.43 7.66
N GLU A 18 -18.94 8.29 6.44
CA GLU A 18 -19.56 8.84 5.23
C GLU A 18 -20.99 8.28 5.03
N SER A 19 -21.22 6.99 5.34
CA SER A 19 -22.55 6.37 5.26
C SER A 19 -23.57 6.91 6.28
N THR A 20 -23.07 7.49 7.37
CA THR A 20 -23.89 8.13 8.42
C THR A 20 -24.06 9.64 8.22
N GLY A 21 -23.53 10.20 7.11
CA GLY A 21 -23.57 11.63 6.81
C GLY A 21 -22.56 12.48 7.58
N ILE A 22 -21.66 11.85 8.36
CA ILE A 22 -20.60 12.53 9.10
C ILE A 22 -19.30 12.45 8.28
N PRO A 23 -18.72 13.57 7.83
CA PRO A 23 -17.48 13.56 7.08
C PRO A 23 -16.29 13.28 8.01
N LEU A 24 -16.12 12.01 8.41
CA LEU A 24 -15.01 11.50 9.25
C LEU A 24 -13.66 11.47 8.52
N GLY A 25 -13.43 12.42 7.61
CA GLY A 25 -12.21 12.51 6.84
C GLY A 25 -12.14 11.54 5.64
N PHE A 26 -13.27 11.02 5.15
CA PHE A 26 -13.30 10.19 3.93
C PHE A 26 -12.75 10.93 2.70
N LYS A 27 -13.16 12.18 2.48
CA LYS A 27 -12.60 13.03 1.41
C LYS A 27 -11.10 13.30 1.60
N LEU A 28 -10.64 13.44 2.85
CA LEU A 28 -9.22 13.62 3.15
C LEU A 28 -8.44 12.33 2.85
N PHE A 29 -8.99 11.18 3.24
CA PHE A 29 -8.44 9.87 2.92
C PHE A 29 -8.32 9.66 1.41
N GLN A 30 -9.38 9.96 0.64
CA GLN A 30 -9.36 9.88 -0.83
C GLN A 30 -8.27 10.79 -1.43
N ARG A 31 -8.10 12.01 -0.91
CA ARG A 31 -7.04 12.93 -1.35
C ARG A 31 -5.65 12.44 -0.98
N LEU A 32 -5.48 11.81 0.17
CA LEU A 32 -4.20 11.24 0.63
C LEU A 32 -3.88 9.90 -0.06
N TRP A 33 -4.88 9.21 -0.60
CA TRP A 33 -4.70 7.94 -1.31
C TRP A 33 -3.71 8.07 -2.48
N LEU A 34 -3.94 9.05 -3.36
CA LEU A 34 -3.12 9.26 -4.54
C LEU A 34 -1.65 9.62 -4.23
N PRO A 35 -1.34 10.62 -3.39
CA PRO A 35 0.03 11.04 -3.13
C PRO A 35 0.77 10.16 -2.11
N LEU A 36 0.07 9.35 -1.30
CA LEU A 36 0.69 8.67 -0.15
C LEU A 36 0.67 7.15 -0.29
N PHE A 37 -0.47 6.56 -0.68
CA PHE A 37 -0.58 5.11 -0.82
C PHE A 37 -0.05 4.62 -2.17
N ASN A 38 -0.36 5.32 -3.26
CA ASN A 38 0.03 4.90 -4.61
C ASN A 38 1.57 4.81 -4.78
N PRO A 39 2.37 5.79 -4.32
CA PRO A 39 3.83 5.69 -4.38
C PRO A 39 4.38 4.60 -3.46
N ALA A 40 3.80 4.45 -2.25
CA ALA A 40 4.22 3.41 -1.31
C ALA A 40 4.01 1.99 -1.88
N ILE A 41 2.87 1.74 -2.52
CA ILE A 41 2.57 0.47 -3.20
C ILE A 41 3.58 0.22 -4.33
N SER A 42 3.89 1.26 -5.12
CA SER A 42 4.85 1.16 -6.22
C SER A 42 6.25 0.75 -5.73
N ILE A 43 6.71 1.32 -4.62
CA ILE A 43 8.00 0.97 -4.01
C ILE A 43 7.99 -0.48 -3.50
N LEU A 44 6.89 -0.93 -2.89
CA LEU A 44 6.76 -2.32 -2.44
C LEU A 44 6.82 -3.30 -3.60
N ILE A 45 6.10 -3.01 -4.69
CA ILE A 45 6.12 -3.83 -5.90
C ILE A 45 7.52 -3.82 -6.54
N ALA A 46 8.15 -2.66 -6.66
CA ALA A 46 9.50 -2.53 -7.18
C ALA A 46 10.50 -3.36 -6.35
N GLY A 47 10.42 -3.29 -5.02
CA GLY A 47 11.24 -4.10 -4.12
C GLY A 47 11.00 -5.60 -4.27
N ALA A 48 9.75 -6.02 -4.46
CA ALA A 48 9.40 -7.42 -4.73
C ALA A 48 9.96 -7.92 -6.07
N ILE A 49 9.84 -7.11 -7.14
CA ILE A 49 10.38 -7.43 -8.47
C ILE A 49 11.91 -7.51 -8.41
N LEU A 50 12.58 -6.56 -7.75
CA LEU A 50 14.03 -6.59 -7.56
C LEU A 50 14.47 -7.83 -6.79
N SER A 51 13.79 -8.16 -5.70
CA SER A 51 14.08 -9.37 -4.92
C SER A 51 13.91 -10.63 -5.76
N TRP A 52 12.83 -10.70 -6.55
CA TRP A 52 12.61 -11.80 -7.50
C TRP A 52 13.72 -11.89 -8.54
N ALA A 53 14.12 -10.78 -9.15
CA ALA A 53 15.16 -10.74 -10.17
C ALA A 53 16.52 -11.18 -9.61
N ILE A 54 16.90 -10.70 -8.42
CA ILE A 54 18.14 -11.08 -7.74
C ILE A 54 18.13 -12.59 -7.44
N ASN A 55 17.05 -13.10 -6.86
CA ASN A 55 16.92 -14.53 -6.56
C ASN A 55 16.99 -15.38 -7.83
N LYS A 56 16.38 -14.91 -8.94
CA LYS A 56 16.41 -15.63 -10.22
C LYS A 56 17.81 -15.69 -10.81
N ILE A 57 18.58 -14.62 -10.67
CA ILE A 57 19.98 -14.57 -11.09
C ILE A 57 20.84 -15.49 -10.21
N GLN A 58 20.69 -15.41 -8.88
CA GLN A 58 21.43 -16.27 -7.95
C GLN A 58 21.18 -17.76 -8.19
N GLU A 59 19.93 -18.16 -8.42
CA GLU A 59 19.55 -19.54 -8.77
C GLU A 59 20.26 -20.03 -10.04
N ARG A 60 20.56 -19.13 -10.98
CA ARG A 60 21.26 -19.44 -12.24
C ARG A 60 22.78 -19.56 -12.06
N PHE A 61 23.37 -18.84 -11.10
CA PHE A 61 24.82 -18.82 -10.86
C PHE A 61 25.29 -19.76 -9.74
N SER A 62 24.39 -20.20 -8.87
CA SER A 62 24.62 -21.26 -7.89
C SER A 62 23.54 -22.32 -8.00
N PRO A 63 23.57 -23.15 -9.07
CA PRO A 63 22.76 -24.36 -9.09
C PRO A 63 23.28 -25.24 -7.95
N LYS A 64 22.46 -25.42 -6.91
CA LYS A 64 22.68 -26.47 -5.93
C LYS A 64 22.58 -27.83 -6.61
#